data_AF-A0A0F7SDR2-F1
#
_entry.id   AF-A0A0F7SDR2-F1
#
_cell.length_a   1.000
_cell.length_b   1.000
_cell.length_c   1.000
_cell.angle_alpha   90.00
_cell.angle_beta   90.00
_cell.angle_gamma   90.00
#
_symmetry.space_group_name_H-M   'P 1'
#
loop_
_entity.id
_entity.type
_entity.pdbx_description
1 polymer ?
#
loop_
_entity_poly.entity_id
_entity_poly.type
_entity_poly.pdbx_seq_one_letter_code
_entity_poly.pdbx_strand_id
1 'polypeptide(L)'
;MKNKGYDGVKRWTRRIDIFSKDIILFPINLGNAHWVCGAINMRKHRFEYYDSLGAFNQSAFQLMRDYVIEEARDKKKKEIDLRGWKDHFSDESPQQENSYDCGVFACQTLEQISRRDYHTPIPLDPPAIVWKGGSLDEGAEKLNLGRDDGAADDDLDDDEYEWNFSQQNMPYLRRRMAYEIYSKQLLD
;
A
#
# COMPACT_ATOMS: atom_id res chain seq x y z
N MET A 1 -13.74 -3.84 -9.55
CA MET A 1 -12.70 -4.82 -9.91
C MET A 1 -13.23 -6.25 -9.97
N LYS A 2 -13.42 -6.99 -8.87
CA LYS A 2 -13.71 -8.45 -8.90
C LYS A 2 -14.91 -8.88 -9.78
N ASN A 3 -16.04 -8.16 -9.73
CA ASN A 3 -17.27 -8.58 -10.44
C ASN A 3 -17.53 -7.82 -11.76
N LYS A 4 -17.11 -6.55 -11.84
CA LYS A 4 -17.42 -5.63 -12.97
C LYS A 4 -16.16 -5.03 -13.62
N GLY A 5 -14.99 -5.60 -13.34
CA GLY A 5 -13.70 -5.06 -13.80
C GLY A 5 -13.43 -3.63 -13.33
N TYR A 6 -12.58 -2.94 -14.09
CA TYR A 6 -12.23 -1.53 -13.90
C TYR A 6 -13.42 -0.59 -14.17
N ASP A 7 -14.28 -0.91 -15.14
CA ASP A 7 -15.47 -0.11 -15.47
C ASP A 7 -16.41 0.12 -14.27
N GLY A 8 -16.48 -0.84 -13.34
CA GLY A 8 -17.27 -0.71 -12.12
C GLY A 8 -16.72 0.31 -11.11
N VAL A 9 -15.45 0.71 -11.21
CA VAL A 9 -14.76 1.57 -10.23
C VAL A 9 -14.13 2.83 -10.83
N LYS A 10 -13.96 2.92 -12.16
CA LYS A 10 -13.27 4.03 -12.85
C LYS A 10 -13.79 5.45 -12.53
N ARG A 11 -14.99 5.58 -11.98
CA ARG A 11 -15.59 6.88 -11.61
C ARG A 11 -15.25 7.32 -10.18
N TRP A 12 -14.76 6.42 -9.32
CA TRP A 12 -14.54 6.68 -7.90
C TRP A 12 -13.45 7.73 -7.67
N THR A 13 -12.45 7.77 -8.56
CA THR A 13 -11.28 8.67 -8.52
C THR A 13 -11.39 9.85 -9.49
N ARG A 14 -12.57 10.17 -10.05
CA ARG A 14 -12.70 11.21 -11.09
C ARG A 14 -12.10 12.58 -10.72
N ARG A 15 -12.04 12.91 -9.44
CA ARG A 15 -11.53 14.19 -8.91
C ARG A 15 -10.18 14.08 -8.20
N ILE A 16 -9.57 12.89 -8.22
CA ILE A 16 -8.36 12.59 -7.44
C ILE A 16 -7.34 11.96 -8.38
N ASP A 17 -6.15 12.53 -8.44
CA ASP A 17 -5.03 11.91 -9.13
C ASP A 17 -4.30 10.94 -8.19
N ILE A 18 -4.55 9.64 -8.35
CA ILE A 18 -3.94 8.63 -7.48
C ILE A 18 -2.41 8.56 -7.66
N PHE A 19 -1.88 8.97 -8.81
CA PHE A 19 -0.45 8.95 -9.11
C PHE A 19 0.33 10.06 -8.40
N SER A 20 -0.39 11.03 -7.81
CA SER A 20 0.19 12.06 -6.95
C SER A 20 0.27 11.64 -5.47
N LYS A 21 -0.24 10.45 -5.13
CA LYS A 21 -0.32 9.95 -3.75
C LYS A 21 0.79 8.96 -3.49
N ASP A 22 1.40 9.04 -2.31
CA ASP A 22 2.47 8.12 -1.92
C ASP A 22 1.94 6.70 -1.73
N ILE A 23 0.77 6.57 -1.11
CA ILE A 23 0.15 5.29 -0.78
C ILE A 23 -1.34 5.36 -1.09
N ILE A 24 -1.88 4.28 -1.65
CA ILE A 24 -3.31 4.05 -1.85
C ILE A 24 -3.71 2.86 -0.98
N LEU A 25 -4.68 3.06 -0.08
CA LEU A 25 -5.10 2.06 0.89
C LEU A 25 -6.36 1.32 0.43
N PHE A 26 -6.37 -0.01 0.58
CA PHE A 26 -7.46 -0.90 0.20
C PHE A 26 -7.94 -1.72 1.39
N PRO A 27 -9.03 -1.32 2.06
CA PRO A 27 -9.75 -2.25 2.93
C PRO A 27 -10.45 -3.30 2.05
N ILE A 28 -10.23 -4.59 2.33
CA ILE A 28 -10.73 -5.70 1.53
C ILE A 28 -11.55 -6.62 2.43
N ASN A 29 -12.81 -6.83 2.05
CA ASN A 29 -13.66 -7.81 2.71
C ASN A 29 -13.67 -9.12 1.91
N LEU A 30 -13.23 -10.21 2.54
CA LEU A 30 -13.25 -11.55 1.99
C LEU A 30 -14.46 -12.32 2.52
N GLY A 31 -15.33 -12.73 1.60
CA GLY A 31 -16.45 -13.63 1.90
C GLY A 31 -17.46 -13.10 2.91
N ASN A 32 -17.55 -11.78 3.11
CA ASN A 32 -18.42 -11.15 4.13
C ASN A 32 -18.09 -11.56 5.57
N ALA A 33 -16.90 -12.10 5.83
CA ALA A 33 -16.53 -12.67 7.13
C ALA A 33 -15.14 -12.24 7.62
N HIS A 34 -14.19 -12.03 6.71
CA HIS A 34 -12.81 -11.72 7.07
C HIS A 34 -12.36 -10.38 6.47
N TRP A 35 -11.82 -9.51 7.31
CA TRP A 35 -11.25 -8.23 6.87
C TRP A 35 -9.74 -8.38 6.74
N VAL A 36 -9.26 -8.02 5.56
CA VAL A 36 -7.83 -7.93 5.22
C VAL A 36 -7.59 -6.54 4.63
N CYS A 37 -6.35 -6.19 4.39
CA CYS A 37 -6.05 -4.95 3.71
C CYS A 37 -4.90 -5.10 2.71
N GLY A 38 -4.83 -4.15 1.79
CA GLY A 38 -3.70 -4.00 0.90
C GLY A 38 -3.36 -2.54 0.70
N ALA A 39 -2.20 -2.29 0.12
CA ALA A 39 -1.76 -0.96 -0.24
C ALA A 39 -1.02 -0.98 -1.58
N ILE A 40 -1.06 0.16 -2.27
CA ILE A 40 -0.19 0.41 -3.41
C ILE A 40 0.73 1.54 -3.00
N ASN A 41 2.00 1.20 -2.80
CA ASN A 41 3.03 2.11 -2.37
C ASN A 41 3.78 2.64 -3.60
N MET A 42 3.39 3.85 -4.03
CA MET A 42 3.95 4.52 -5.20
C MET A 42 5.40 4.96 -4.98
N ARG A 43 5.84 5.16 -3.72
CA ARG A 43 7.23 5.54 -3.41
C ARG A 43 8.17 4.36 -3.44
N LYS A 44 7.77 3.26 -2.80
CA LYS A 44 8.55 2.02 -2.76
C LYS A 44 8.37 1.14 -4.01
N HIS A 45 7.44 1.50 -4.90
CA HIS A 45 7.03 0.68 -6.04
C HIS A 45 6.58 -0.74 -5.61
N ARG A 46 5.74 -0.81 -4.57
CA ARG A 46 5.27 -2.08 -3.99
C ARG A 46 3.75 -2.19 -4.10
N PHE A 47 3.29 -3.40 -4.37
CA PHE A 47 1.94 -3.84 -4.04
C PHE A 47 2.03 -4.58 -2.71
N GLU A 48 1.26 -4.18 -1.72
CA GLU A 48 1.35 -4.69 -0.35
C GLU A 48 0.04 -5.36 0.04
N TYR A 49 0.09 -6.49 0.75
CA TYR A 49 -1.09 -7.20 1.24
C TYR A 49 -0.85 -7.72 2.66
N TYR A 50 -1.83 -7.51 3.53
CA TYR A 50 -1.77 -7.86 4.93
C TYR A 50 -3.02 -8.62 5.36
N ASP A 51 -2.80 -9.79 5.92
CA ASP A 51 -3.83 -10.68 6.43
C ASP A 51 -3.40 -11.15 7.83
N SER A 52 -4.21 -10.80 8.84
CA SER A 52 -3.96 -11.17 10.23
C SER A 52 -4.14 -12.66 10.51
N LEU A 53 -4.56 -13.47 9.53
CA LEU A 53 -4.53 -14.93 9.57
C LEU A 53 -3.38 -15.52 8.73
N GLY A 54 -2.51 -14.68 8.17
CA GLY A 54 -1.29 -15.11 7.47
C GLY A 54 -1.53 -15.72 6.09
N ALA A 55 -2.71 -15.52 5.51
CA ALA A 55 -3.06 -16.13 4.23
C ALA A 55 -2.59 -15.27 3.05
N PHE A 56 -1.61 -15.76 2.29
CA PHE A 56 -1.18 -15.13 1.05
C PHE A 56 -2.29 -15.10 -0.01
N ASN A 57 -2.37 -14.02 -0.79
CA ASN A 57 -3.42 -13.84 -1.79
C ASN A 57 -2.93 -13.23 -3.11
N GLN A 58 -2.46 -14.09 -4.03
CA GLN A 58 -2.00 -13.67 -5.37
C GLN A 58 -3.05 -12.86 -6.15
N SER A 59 -4.33 -13.18 -5.96
CA SER A 59 -5.41 -12.50 -6.69
C SER A 59 -5.55 -11.04 -6.27
N ALA A 60 -5.27 -10.70 -5.01
CA ALA A 60 -5.31 -9.33 -4.52
C ALA A 60 -4.20 -8.48 -5.18
N PHE A 61 -2.98 -9.01 -5.24
CA PHE A 61 -1.85 -8.36 -5.92
C PHE A 61 -2.16 -8.11 -7.40
N GLN A 62 -2.67 -9.12 -8.11
CA GLN A 62 -3.02 -8.96 -9.53
C GLN A 62 -4.12 -7.91 -9.73
N LEU A 63 -5.13 -7.86 -8.87
CA LEU A 63 -6.20 -6.87 -8.97
C LEU A 63 -5.69 -5.44 -8.71
N MET A 64 -4.76 -5.24 -7.78
CA MET A 64 -4.13 -3.94 -7.55
C MET A 64 -3.28 -3.51 -8.75
N ARG A 65 -2.51 -4.44 -9.32
CA ARG A 65 -1.70 -4.23 -10.53
C ARG A 65 -2.56 -3.81 -11.72
N ASP A 66 -3.61 -4.59 -11.99
CA ASP A 66 -4.56 -4.31 -13.07
C ASP A 66 -5.25 -2.96 -12.86
N TYR A 67 -5.62 -2.63 -11.61
CA TYR A 67 -6.22 -1.34 -11.29
C TYR A 67 -5.32 -0.16 -11.65
N VAL A 68 -4.03 -0.20 -11.30
CA VAL A 68 -3.10 0.91 -11.60
C VAL A 68 -2.86 1.05 -13.10
N ILE A 69 -2.73 -0.07 -13.82
CA ILE A 69 -2.57 -0.07 -15.28
C ILE A 69 -3.78 0.57 -15.96
N GLU A 70 -4.98 0.15 -15.57
CA GLU A 70 -6.22 0.65 -16.19
C GLU A 70 -6.52 2.10 -15.79
N GLU A 71 -6.24 2.49 -14.54
CA GLU A 71 -6.36 3.88 -14.10
C GLU A 71 -5.38 4.79 -14.85
N ALA A 72 -4.14 4.33 -15.11
CA ALA A 72 -3.16 5.07 -15.91
C ALA A 72 -3.65 5.30 -17.34
N ARG A 73 -4.15 4.24 -17.98
CA ARG A 73 -4.71 4.31 -19.34
C ARG A 73 -5.92 5.22 -19.41
N ASP A 74 -6.81 5.17 -18.42
CA ASP A 74 -8.04 5.97 -18.43
C ASP A 74 -7.78 7.43 -18.07
N LYS A 75 -7.00 7.73 -17.03
CA LYS A 75 -6.82 9.10 -16.50
C LYS A 75 -5.66 9.85 -17.10
N LYS A 76 -4.54 9.15 -17.38
CA LYS A 76 -3.30 9.76 -17.88
C LYS A 76 -3.11 9.56 -19.37
N LYS A 77 -3.87 8.65 -19.98
CA LYS A 77 -3.72 8.23 -21.39
C LYS A 77 -2.29 7.76 -21.68
N LYS A 78 -1.66 7.15 -20.68
CA LYS A 78 -0.28 6.62 -20.71
C LYS A 78 -0.28 5.18 -20.21
N GLU A 79 0.74 4.44 -20.59
CA GLU A 79 1.03 3.14 -19.98
C GLU A 79 2.07 3.32 -18.89
N ILE A 80 1.73 2.90 -17.67
CA ILE A 80 2.69 2.86 -16.56
C ILE A 80 3.68 1.71 -16.77
N ASP A 81 4.94 1.94 -16.44
CA ASP A 81 5.97 0.90 -16.39
C ASP A 81 6.08 0.37 -14.96
N LEU A 82 5.65 -0.89 -14.78
CA LEU A 82 5.71 -1.58 -13.49
C LEU A 82 6.90 -2.54 -13.39
N ARG A 83 7.87 -2.48 -14.32
CA ARG A 83 9.10 -3.28 -14.20
C ARG A 83 9.82 -2.90 -12.91
N GLY A 84 10.25 -3.92 -12.16
CA GLY A 84 10.90 -3.73 -10.86
C GLY A 84 9.95 -3.48 -9.69
N TRP A 85 8.64 -3.33 -9.93
CA TRP A 85 7.67 -3.30 -8.83
C TRP A 85 7.56 -4.67 -8.17
N LYS A 86 7.46 -4.70 -6.84
CA LYS A 86 7.47 -5.94 -6.05
C LYS A 86 6.09 -6.19 -5.41
N ASP A 87 5.70 -7.45 -5.31
CA ASP A 87 4.62 -7.88 -4.42
C ASP A 87 5.24 -8.09 -3.03
N HIS A 88 4.73 -7.40 -2.02
CA HIS A 88 5.21 -7.43 -0.65
C HIS A 88 4.17 -8.06 0.26
N PHE A 89 4.57 -9.16 0.90
CA PHE A 89 3.82 -9.90 1.89
C PHE A 89 4.81 -10.25 3.00
N SER A 90 4.50 -9.86 4.23
CA SER A 90 5.39 -10.02 5.38
C SER A 90 4.83 -11.06 6.35
N ASP A 91 5.66 -12.04 6.68
CA ASP A 91 5.38 -13.04 7.71
C ASP A 91 5.55 -12.45 9.14
N GLU A 92 6.20 -11.29 9.27
CA GLU A 92 6.36 -10.58 10.54
C GLU A 92 5.18 -9.67 10.89
N SER A 93 4.23 -9.51 9.95
CA SER A 93 3.03 -8.72 10.19
C SER A 93 2.16 -9.29 11.33
N PRO A 94 1.57 -8.44 12.20
CA PRO A 94 0.87 -8.90 13.39
C PRO A 94 -0.28 -9.84 13.04
N GLN A 95 -0.27 -11.01 13.67
CA GLN A 95 -1.29 -12.04 13.49
C GLN A 95 -2.31 -12.01 14.63
N GLN A 96 -3.57 -12.30 14.29
CA GLN A 96 -4.65 -12.46 15.27
C GLN A 96 -4.66 -13.89 15.81
N GLU A 97 -5.08 -14.04 17.07
CA GLU A 97 -5.19 -15.34 17.75
C GLU A 97 -6.67 -15.73 17.99
N ASN A 98 -7.61 -14.97 17.42
CA ASN A 98 -9.04 -15.22 17.52
C ASN A 98 -9.75 -15.01 16.17
N SER A 99 -11.09 -15.06 16.14
CA SER A 99 -11.89 -14.97 14.91
C SER A 99 -12.65 -13.66 14.72
N TYR A 100 -12.42 -12.66 15.57
CA TYR A 100 -13.25 -11.44 15.61
C TYR A 100 -12.44 -10.13 15.60
N ASP A 101 -11.11 -10.20 15.66
CA ASP A 101 -10.23 -9.01 15.64
C ASP A 101 -9.76 -8.60 14.25
N CYS A 102 -10.05 -9.36 13.18
CA CYS A 102 -9.58 -9.07 11.81
C CYS A 102 -9.85 -7.62 11.34
N GLY A 103 -11.01 -7.06 11.68
CA GLY A 103 -11.32 -5.67 11.36
C GLY A 103 -10.46 -4.67 12.13
N VAL A 104 -10.11 -4.96 13.39
CA VAL A 104 -9.24 -4.10 14.21
C VAL A 104 -7.81 -4.16 13.70
N PHE A 105 -7.30 -5.36 13.38
CA PHE A 105 -5.99 -5.55 12.75
C PHE A 105 -5.91 -4.79 11.42
N ALA A 106 -6.90 -4.94 10.54
CA ALA A 106 -6.93 -4.22 9.26
C ALA A 106 -6.89 -2.69 9.45
N CYS A 107 -7.65 -2.15 10.43
CA CYS A 107 -7.60 -0.72 10.74
C CYS A 107 -6.24 -0.27 11.25
N GLN A 108 -5.62 -1.01 12.18
CA GLN A 108 -4.32 -0.66 12.76
C GLN A 108 -3.18 -0.80 11.76
N THR A 109 -3.20 -1.82 10.92
CA THR A 109 -2.27 -1.95 9.80
C THR A 109 -2.37 -0.75 8.86
N LEU A 110 -3.59 -0.40 8.41
CA LEU A 110 -3.81 0.74 7.53
C LEU A 110 -3.41 2.07 8.18
N GLU A 111 -3.69 2.25 9.48
CA GLU A 111 -3.24 3.41 10.24
C GLU A 111 -1.71 3.49 10.24
N GLN A 112 -1.03 2.41 10.63
CA GLN A 112 0.42 2.39 10.77
C GLN A 112 1.12 2.62 9.42
N ILE A 113 0.75 1.93 8.35
CA ILE A 113 1.40 2.13 7.03
C ILE A 113 1.05 3.49 6.40
N SER A 114 -0.05 4.12 6.83
CA SER A 114 -0.39 5.48 6.41
C SER A 114 0.42 6.55 7.14
N ARG A 115 0.86 6.24 8.37
CA ARG A 115 1.78 7.08 9.15
C ARG A 115 3.18 6.86 8.57
N ARG A 116 3.83 7.95 8.18
CA ARG A 116 5.20 7.88 7.67
C ARG A 116 6.15 7.52 8.81
N ASP A 117 7.25 6.86 8.48
CA ASP A 117 8.41 6.81 9.34
C ASP A 117 8.86 8.25 9.66
N TYR A 118 8.94 8.57 10.95
CA TYR A 118 9.31 9.89 11.44
C TYR A 118 10.77 10.24 11.12
N HIS A 119 11.63 9.23 10.91
CA HIS A 119 13.03 9.42 10.54
C HIS A 119 13.21 9.79 9.06
N THR A 120 12.20 9.54 8.22
CA THR A 120 12.24 9.84 6.79
C THR A 120 11.66 11.24 6.49
N PRO A 121 12.45 12.20 5.96
CA PRO A 121 11.95 13.53 5.63
C PRO A 121 10.76 13.50 4.67
N ILE A 122 9.80 14.42 4.86
CA ILE A 122 8.63 14.55 3.99
C ILE A 122 9.10 14.89 2.56
N PRO A 123 8.89 14.01 1.57
CA PRO A 123 9.19 14.37 0.20
C PRO A 123 8.19 15.45 -0.24
N LEU A 124 8.69 16.63 -0.57
CA LEU A 124 7.87 17.75 -1.05
C LEU A 124 7.34 17.49 -2.48
N ASP A 125 8.11 16.74 -3.28
CA ASP A 125 7.76 16.34 -4.64
C ASP A 125 6.87 15.08 -4.62
N PRO A 126 5.88 14.94 -5.52
CA PRO A 126 5.08 13.71 -5.66
C PRO A 126 5.95 12.50 -6.09
N PRO A 127 5.44 11.25 -5.97
CA PRO A 127 6.15 10.07 -6.45
C PRO A 127 6.52 10.18 -7.93
N ALA A 128 7.73 9.74 -8.28
CA ALA A 128 8.17 9.70 -9.68
C ALA A 128 7.57 8.47 -10.37
N ILE A 129 6.63 8.69 -11.30
CA ILE A 129 6.00 7.61 -12.05
C ILE A 129 6.71 7.43 -13.40
N VAL A 130 7.22 6.22 -13.65
CA VAL A 130 7.82 5.84 -14.92
C VAL A 130 6.73 5.43 -15.91
N TRP A 131 6.72 6.05 -17.09
CA TRP A 131 5.78 5.76 -18.18
C TRP A 131 6.50 5.07 -19.33
N LYS A 132 5.87 4.08 -19.95
CA LYS A 132 6.44 3.44 -21.15
C LYS A 132 6.49 4.44 -22.30
N GLY A 133 7.61 4.43 -23.03
CA GLY A 133 7.81 5.27 -24.22
C GLY A 133 8.06 6.75 -23.94
N GLY A 134 8.30 7.15 -22.67
CA GLY A 134 8.86 8.47 -22.37
C GLY A 134 10.24 8.62 -23.00
N SER A 135 10.53 9.78 -23.59
CA SER A 135 11.87 10.11 -24.06
C SER A 135 12.85 10.01 -22.90
N LEU A 136 14.01 9.39 -23.13
CA LEU A 136 15.12 9.32 -22.18
C LEU A 136 15.61 10.72 -21.74
N ASP A 137 15.21 11.79 -22.44
CA ASP A 137 15.59 13.18 -22.12
C ASP A 137 14.78 13.83 -20.98
N GLU A 138 13.53 13.43 -20.71
CA GLU A 138 12.70 14.14 -19.71
C GLU A 138 12.94 13.64 -18.25
N GLY A 139 13.61 12.50 -18.09
CA GLY A 139 13.86 11.87 -16.77
C GLY A 139 15.33 11.82 -16.35
N ALA A 140 16.27 12.11 -17.24
CA ALA A 140 17.70 11.94 -17.00
C ALA A 140 18.33 13.02 -16.08
N GLU A 141 17.67 14.17 -15.86
CA GLU A 141 18.22 15.22 -14.99
C GLU A 141 18.00 14.98 -13.48
N LYS A 142 17.22 13.98 -13.06
CA LYS A 142 16.97 13.70 -11.63
C LYS A 142 17.50 12.37 -11.09
N LEU A 143 18.21 11.58 -11.89
CA LEU A 143 18.83 10.33 -11.43
C LEU A 143 20.35 10.44 -11.50
N ASN A 144 20.92 11.26 -10.62
CA ASN A 144 22.31 11.10 -10.21
C ASN A 144 22.34 10.09 -9.06
N LEU A 145 22.06 8.82 -9.38
CA LEU A 145 22.42 7.71 -8.51
C LEU A 145 23.82 7.28 -8.93
N GLY A 146 24.77 7.53 -8.03
CA GLY A 146 26.15 7.10 -8.16
C GLY A 146 26.20 5.62 -8.53
N ARG A 147 26.91 5.35 -9.62
CA ARG A 147 27.29 4.03 -10.05
C ARG A 147 28.29 3.48 -9.03
N ASP A 148 27.94 2.39 -8.36
CA ASP A 148 28.93 1.48 -7.79
C ASP A 148 28.64 0.07 -8.30
N ASP A 149 29.69 -0.52 -8.85
CA ASP A 149 29.66 -1.74 -9.63
C ASP A 149 30.00 -2.92 -8.70
N GLY A 150 28.99 -3.72 -8.33
CA GLY A 150 29.17 -5.13 -7.98
C GLY A 150 29.32 -5.49 -6.50
N ALA A 151 28.25 -6.07 -5.93
CA ALA A 151 28.29 -7.24 -5.07
C ALA A 151 26.87 -7.83 -5.02
N ALA A 152 26.76 -9.16 -5.00
CA ALA A 152 25.54 -9.80 -4.54
C ALA A 152 25.50 -9.54 -3.03
N ASP A 153 24.79 -8.47 -2.64
CA ASP A 153 24.61 -8.11 -1.25
C ASP A 153 23.37 -8.83 -0.73
N ASP A 154 23.53 -9.49 0.42
CA ASP A 154 22.42 -9.89 1.26
C ASP A 154 21.67 -8.61 1.64
N ASP A 155 20.67 -8.23 0.85
CA ASP A 155 19.72 -7.16 1.19
C ASP A 155 18.95 -7.62 2.44
N LEU A 156 19.50 -7.32 3.63
CA LEU A 156 18.70 -7.14 4.83
C LEU A 156 17.52 -6.26 4.43
N ASP A 157 16.29 -6.77 4.55
CA ASP A 157 15.06 -6.09 4.13
C ASP A 157 14.79 -4.90 5.08
N ASP A 158 15.62 -3.85 4.98
CA ASP A 158 15.62 -2.59 5.76
C ASP A 158 14.34 -1.74 5.53
N ASP A 159 13.33 -2.36 4.92
CA ASP A 159 12.08 -1.79 4.46
C ASP A 159 10.84 -2.39 5.15
N GLU A 160 11.04 -3.37 6.05
CA GLU A 160 9.97 -3.97 6.85
C GLU A 160 9.46 -3.00 7.92
N TYR A 161 8.14 -2.95 8.11
CA TYR A 161 7.54 -2.07 9.10
C TYR A 161 7.79 -2.63 10.51
N GLU A 162 8.38 -1.84 11.40
CA GLU A 162 8.43 -2.18 12.83
C GLU A 162 7.03 -2.03 13.43
N TRP A 163 6.29 -3.14 13.53
CA TRP A 163 4.91 -3.14 14.00
C TRP A 163 4.78 -2.75 15.47
N ASN A 164 3.94 -1.75 15.76
CA ASN A 164 3.78 -1.22 17.11
C ASN A 164 2.58 -1.80 17.88
N PHE A 165 1.96 -2.84 17.34
CA PHE A 165 0.80 -3.49 17.93
C PHE A 165 0.81 -5.01 17.72
N SER A 166 0.05 -5.70 18.56
CA SER A 166 -0.13 -7.15 18.54
C SER A 166 -1.53 -7.51 19.04
N GLN A 167 -1.84 -8.81 19.05
CA GLN A 167 -3.08 -9.34 19.63
C GLN A 167 -3.35 -8.86 21.07
N GLN A 168 -2.30 -8.66 21.87
CA GLN A 168 -2.43 -8.22 23.27
C GLN A 168 -3.03 -6.80 23.39
N ASN A 169 -2.84 -5.97 22.36
CA ASN A 169 -3.33 -4.60 22.35
C ASN A 169 -4.82 -4.49 21.97
N MET A 170 -5.42 -5.53 21.37
CA MET A 170 -6.77 -5.47 20.78
C MET A 170 -7.88 -5.00 21.73
N PRO A 171 -7.94 -5.42 23.01
CA PRO A 171 -8.95 -4.90 23.94
C PRO A 171 -8.86 -3.39 24.15
N TYR A 172 -7.65 -2.84 24.19
CA TYR A 172 -7.43 -1.39 24.29
C TYR A 172 -7.78 -0.71 22.97
N LEU A 173 -7.28 -1.22 21.85
CA LEU A 173 -7.48 -0.65 20.52
C LEU A 173 -8.96 -0.57 20.14
N ARG A 174 -9.77 -1.58 20.48
CA ARG A 174 -11.24 -1.52 20.30
C ARG A 174 -11.87 -0.35 21.05
N ARG A 175 -11.47 -0.11 22.30
CA ARG A 175 -11.97 1.02 23.10
C ARG A 175 -11.47 2.36 22.57
N ARG A 176 -10.19 2.42 22.17
CA ARG A 176 -9.57 3.59 21.55
C ARG A 176 -10.33 3.98 20.28
N MET A 177 -10.54 3.05 19.34
CA MET A 177 -11.28 3.33 18.10
C MET A 177 -12.71 3.82 18.36
N ALA A 178 -13.41 3.26 19.35
CA ALA A 178 -14.75 3.73 19.71
C ALA A 178 -14.73 5.21 20.16
N TYR A 179 -13.72 5.58 20.96
CA TYR A 179 -13.49 6.96 21.38
C TYR A 179 -13.07 7.87 20.21
N GLU A 180 -12.17 7.43 19.34
CA GLU A 180 -11.71 8.20 18.17
C GLU A 180 -12.84 8.45 17.17
N ILE A 181 -13.73 7.48 16.96
CA ILE A 181 -14.93 7.64 16.12
C ILE A 181 -15.89 8.65 16.76
N TYR A 182 -16.12 8.54 18.07
CA TYR A 182 -17.00 9.44 18.80
C TYR A 182 -16.49 10.89 18.78
N SER A 183 -15.20 11.07 19.05
CA SER A 183 -14.53 12.38 19.11
C SER A 183 -14.13 12.94 17.73
N LYS A 184 -14.12 12.09 16.69
CA LYS A 184 -13.62 12.40 15.34
C LYS A 184 -12.15 12.83 15.32
N GLN A 185 -11.36 12.31 16.24
CA GLN A 185 -9.95 12.63 16.40
C GLN A 185 -9.16 11.33 16.65
N LEU A 186 -8.11 11.09 15.86
CA LEU A 186 -7.15 10.02 16.14
C LEU A 186 -6.28 10.42 17.32
N LEU A 187 -6.03 9.49 18.22
CA LEU A 187 -5.05 9.67 19.27
C LEU A 187 -3.63 9.47 18.69
N ASP A 188 -2.68 10.18 19.29
CA ASP A 188 -1.24 10.03 19.02
C ASP A 188 -0.65 8.87 19.84
#